data_AF-A0A2E4VHW6-F1
#
_entry.id   AF-A0A2E4VHW6-F1
#
_cell.length_a   1.000
_cell.length_b   1.000
_cell.length_c   1.000
_cell.angle_alpha   90.00
_cell.angle_beta   90.00
_cell.angle_gamma   90.00
#
_symmetry.space_group_name_H-M   'P 1'
#
loop_
_entity.id
_entity.type
_entity.pdbx_description
1 polymer ?
#
loop_
_entity_poly.entity_id
_entity_poly.type
_entity_poly.pdbx_seq_one_letter_code
_entity_poly.pdbx_strand_id
1 'polypeptide(L)'
;MREYLSDEEDKTTIEQWITNGRTQEEYVDIVQPIMESYCVSWHPDGNQPDYPLETYEEVFASVEPSAGPSIGKLARFTYYHAFGMKIYAFLLSAIFALTAFPPFFSHLRRCSNLPIHFLRYYFLVIDSLSEPSLCLYRLPGGVATDTFFAITIFGSLYDSGFGL
;
A
#
# COMPACT_ATOMS: atom_id res chain seq x y z
N MET A 1 5.73 12.64 11.81
CA MET A 1 6.07 13.63 12.85
C MET A 1 7.55 14.00 12.82
N ARG A 2 8.50 13.09 13.11
CA ARG A 2 9.94 13.42 13.21
C ARG A 2 10.56 14.14 12.00
N GLU A 3 10.14 13.83 10.78
CA GLU A 3 10.62 14.48 9.54
C GLU A 3 10.10 15.92 9.37
N TYR A 4 8.99 16.27 10.02
CA TYR A 4 8.32 17.57 9.88
C TYR A 4 8.70 18.56 11.00
N LEU A 5 9.42 18.09 12.02
CA LEU A 5 10.04 18.94 13.04
C LEU A 5 11.40 19.40 12.50
N SER A 6 11.57 20.71 12.28
CA SER A 6 12.82 21.26 11.75
C SER A 6 13.94 21.30 12.79
N ASP A 7 13.58 21.41 14.07
CA ASP A 7 14.53 21.52 15.17
C ASP A 7 14.70 20.20 15.93
N GLU A 8 15.94 19.91 16.37
CA GLU A 8 16.26 18.67 17.09
C GLU A 8 15.93 18.75 18.60
N GLU A 9 15.89 19.97 19.16
CA GLU A 9 15.47 20.19 20.55
C GLU A 9 13.97 19.91 20.69
N ASP A 10 13.16 20.39 19.75
CA ASP A 10 11.72 20.08 19.67
C ASP A 10 11.45 18.57 19.60
N LYS A 11 12.24 17.83 18.81
CA LYS A 11 12.13 16.36 18.70
C LYS A 11 12.44 15.69 20.03
N THR A 12 13.57 16.06 20.63
CA THR A 12 14.04 15.51 21.90
C THR A 12 13.02 15.78 23.01
N THR A 13 12.45 16.97 23.01
CA THR A 13 11.43 17.42 23.97
C THR A 13 10.17 16.55 23.89
N ILE A 14 9.65 16.31 22.69
CA ILE A 14 8.50 15.40 22.50
C ILE A 14 8.87 13.97 22.93
N GLU A 15 10.04 13.45 22.54
CA GLU A 15 10.48 12.10 22.92
C GLU A 15 10.62 11.93 24.45
N GLN A 16 11.11 12.97 25.15
CA GLN A 16 11.22 13.00 26.60
C GLN A 16 9.85 13.00 27.27
N TRP A 17 8.91 13.84 26.80
CA TRP A 17 7.54 13.85 27.31
C TRP A 17 6.85 12.49 27.14
N ILE A 18 7.06 11.83 26.00
CA ILE A 18 6.56 10.46 25.75
C ILE A 18 7.12 9.48 26.78
N THR A 19 8.41 9.57 27.06
CA THR A 19 9.12 8.67 27.97
C THR A 19 8.78 8.94 29.45
N ASN A 20 8.48 10.19 29.80
CA ASN A 20 8.15 10.64 31.16
C ASN A 20 6.70 10.33 31.59
N GLY A 21 5.93 9.64 30.76
CA GLY A 21 4.58 9.21 31.09
C GLY A 21 3.46 10.08 30.53
N ARG A 22 3.79 11.04 29.65
CA ARG A 22 2.82 11.83 28.87
C ARG A 22 1.82 12.58 29.75
N THR A 23 2.31 13.30 30.75
CA THR A 23 1.44 14.05 31.67
C THR A 23 0.82 15.27 30.98
N GLN A 24 -0.35 15.67 31.44
CA GLN A 24 -1.06 16.83 30.89
C GLN A 24 -0.36 18.15 31.24
N GLU A 25 0.26 18.24 32.42
CA GLU A 25 0.99 19.43 32.83
C GLU A 25 2.19 19.70 31.92
N GLU A 26 3.04 18.68 31.67
CA GLU A 26 4.17 18.82 30.74
C GLU A 26 3.72 19.05 29.30
N TYR A 27 2.55 18.53 28.92
CA TYR A 27 2.00 18.76 27.59
C TYR A 27 1.69 20.24 27.37
N VAL A 28 0.91 20.85 28.26
CA VAL A 28 0.47 22.26 28.11
C VAL A 28 1.66 23.21 28.12
N ASP A 29 2.64 22.96 28.99
CA ASP A 29 3.76 23.87 29.18
C ASP A 29 4.82 23.76 28.06
N ILE A 30 5.00 22.59 27.48
CA ILE A 30 6.18 22.30 26.65
C ILE A 30 5.79 21.76 25.26
N VAL A 31 4.83 20.84 25.16
CA VAL A 31 4.55 20.12 23.91
C VAL A 31 3.47 20.82 23.06
N GLN A 32 2.46 21.39 23.69
CA GLN A 32 1.38 22.15 23.04
C GLN A 32 1.90 23.24 22.08
N PRO A 33 2.84 24.12 22.46
CA PRO A 33 3.35 25.14 21.54
C PRO A 33 4.06 24.54 20.31
N ILE A 34 4.70 23.38 20.47
CA ILE A 34 5.33 22.65 19.34
C ILE A 34 4.23 22.09 18.42
N MET A 35 3.18 21.50 18.99
CA MET A 35 2.05 20.98 18.19
C MET A 35 1.33 22.09 17.42
N GLU A 36 1.09 23.24 18.06
CA GLU A 36 0.47 24.41 17.44
C GLU A 36 1.32 24.98 16.29
N SER A 37 2.64 25.01 16.47
CA SER A 37 3.59 25.53 15.47
C SER A 37 3.69 24.65 14.21
N TYR A 38 3.74 23.32 14.37
CA TYR A 38 4.08 22.42 13.26
C TYR A 38 2.93 21.53 12.80
N CYS A 39 2.00 21.15 13.68
CA CYS A 39 1.07 20.04 13.44
C CYS A 39 -0.38 20.49 13.28
N VAL A 40 -0.88 21.40 14.14
CA VAL A 40 -2.29 21.80 14.20
C VAL A 40 -2.81 22.37 12.88
N SER A 41 -1.97 23.12 12.15
CA SER A 41 -2.35 23.68 10.83
C SER A 41 -2.74 22.62 9.78
N TRP A 42 -2.19 21.41 9.91
CA TRP A 42 -2.48 20.26 9.03
C TRP A 42 -3.40 19.23 9.70
N HIS A 43 -3.57 19.33 11.02
CA HIS A 43 -4.40 18.45 11.85
C HIS A 43 -5.47 19.22 12.67
N PRO A 44 -6.31 20.05 12.03
CA PRO A 44 -7.32 20.81 12.75
C PRO A 44 -8.46 19.91 13.27
N ASP A 45 -9.15 20.38 14.31
CA ASP A 45 -10.42 19.80 14.75
C ASP A 45 -11.52 20.13 13.73
N GLY A 46 -12.10 19.10 13.10
CA GLY A 46 -13.08 19.28 12.03
C GLY A 46 -13.27 18.08 11.10
N ASN A 47 -13.95 18.31 9.97
CA ASN A 47 -14.41 17.25 9.06
C ASN A 47 -13.30 16.50 8.28
N GLN A 48 -12.03 16.88 8.39
CA GLN A 48 -10.86 16.25 7.75
C GLN A 48 -9.59 16.67 8.53
N PRO A 49 -9.15 15.88 9.52
CA PRO A 49 -8.33 14.67 9.29
C PRO A 49 -8.71 13.46 10.18
N ASP A 50 -8.18 12.27 9.84
CA ASP A 50 -8.36 11.01 10.59
C ASP A 50 -7.81 11.06 12.04
N TYR A 51 -7.12 12.15 12.42
CA TYR A 51 -6.50 12.38 13.73
C TYR A 51 -6.34 13.90 13.96
N PRO A 52 -7.28 14.56 14.66
CA PRO A 52 -7.08 15.92 15.15
C PRO A 52 -5.96 15.94 16.20
N LEU A 53 -5.29 17.08 16.39
CA LEU A 53 -4.16 17.24 17.31
C LEU A 53 -4.22 18.58 18.06
N GLU A 54 -5.41 19.15 18.25
CA GLU A 54 -5.59 20.45 18.91
C GLU A 54 -5.62 20.31 20.43
N THR A 55 -6.10 19.17 20.93
CA THR A 55 -6.28 18.95 22.37
C THR A 55 -5.28 17.94 22.93
N TYR A 56 -5.05 18.02 24.25
CA TYR A 56 -4.19 17.07 24.96
C TYR A 56 -4.66 15.63 24.75
N GLU A 57 -5.97 15.39 24.85
CA GLU A 57 -6.58 14.07 24.73
C GLU A 57 -6.33 13.45 23.35
N GLU A 58 -6.41 14.27 22.31
CA GLU A 58 -6.13 13.86 20.93
C GLU A 58 -4.67 13.52 20.70
N VAL A 59 -3.76 14.38 21.18
CA VAL A 59 -2.32 14.11 21.09
C VAL A 59 -1.95 12.89 21.92
N PHE A 60 -2.49 12.76 23.13
CA PHE A 60 -2.28 11.61 24.00
C PHE A 60 -2.73 10.30 23.33
N ALA A 61 -3.91 10.29 22.70
CA ALA A 61 -4.42 9.15 21.94
C ALA A 61 -3.56 8.83 20.71
N SER A 62 -3.00 9.84 20.04
CA SER A 62 -2.13 9.66 18.87
C SER A 62 -0.77 9.04 19.22
N VAL A 63 -0.31 9.25 20.46
CA VAL A 63 0.99 8.82 21.00
C VAL A 63 0.86 7.51 21.76
N GLU A 64 -0.37 7.04 22.01
CA GLU A 64 -0.61 5.70 22.53
C GLU A 64 0.11 4.67 21.64
N PRO A 65 0.85 3.69 22.21
CA PRO A 65 1.60 2.71 21.43
C PRO A 65 0.64 1.95 20.51
N SER A 66 0.50 2.46 19.28
CA SER A 66 -0.59 2.05 18.41
C SER A 66 -0.38 0.60 18.04
N ALA A 67 -1.43 -0.20 18.24
CA ALA A 67 -1.58 -1.54 17.71
C ALA A 67 -1.68 -1.49 16.18
N GLY A 68 -0.63 -1.05 15.49
CA GLY A 68 -0.59 -0.90 14.04
C GLY A 68 -1.65 0.05 13.45
N PRO A 69 -1.63 0.27 12.12
CA PRO A 69 -2.72 0.93 11.43
C PRO A 69 -4.02 0.14 11.61
N SER A 70 -5.16 0.84 11.68
CA SER A 70 -6.46 0.19 11.74
C SER A 70 -6.63 -0.82 10.59
N ILE A 71 -7.38 -1.92 10.84
CA ILE A 71 -7.60 -2.97 9.83
C ILE A 71 -8.15 -2.38 8.53
N GLY A 72 -9.01 -1.35 8.60
CA GLY A 72 -9.52 -0.65 7.42
C GLY A 72 -8.44 0.08 6.62
N LYS A 73 -7.50 0.74 7.30
CA LYS A 73 -6.37 1.42 6.66
C LYS A 73 -5.39 0.41 6.05
N LEU A 74 -5.14 -0.69 6.75
CA LEU A 74 -4.32 -1.80 6.24
C LEU A 74 -4.94 -2.48 5.03
N ALA A 75 -6.27 -2.68 5.03
CA ALA A 75 -6.99 -3.25 3.90
C ALA A 75 -6.94 -2.32 2.67
N ARG A 76 -7.13 -1.01 2.87
CA ARG A 76 -6.99 -0.02 1.79
C ARG A 76 -5.58 0.01 1.22
N PHE A 77 -4.55 0.02 2.08
CA PHE A 77 -3.16 -0.02 1.64
C PHE A 77 -2.84 -1.30 0.85
N THR A 78 -3.30 -2.46 1.35
CA THR A 78 -3.14 -3.76 0.68
C THR A 78 -3.84 -3.78 -0.68
N TYR A 79 -5.02 -3.16 -0.80
CA TYR A 79 -5.75 -3.04 -2.06
C TYR A 79 -4.96 -2.24 -3.10
N TYR A 80 -4.40 -1.09 -2.73
CA TYR A 80 -3.55 -0.29 -3.63
C TYR A 80 -2.28 -1.04 -4.04
N HIS A 81 -1.64 -1.75 -3.10
CA HIS A 81 -0.45 -2.55 -3.39
C HIS A 81 -0.77 -3.69 -4.37
N ALA A 82 -1.88 -4.42 -4.13
CA ALA A 82 -2.36 -5.46 -5.02
C ALA A 82 -2.77 -4.93 -6.40
N PHE A 83 -3.27 -3.69 -6.48
CA PHE A 83 -3.54 -3.01 -7.74
C PHE A 83 -2.24 -2.72 -8.51
N GLY A 84 -1.23 -2.14 -7.85
CA GLY A 84 0.08 -1.86 -8.45
C GLY A 84 0.78 -3.12 -8.98
N MET A 85 0.75 -4.23 -8.23
CA MET A 85 1.32 -5.51 -8.67
C MET A 85 0.67 -6.07 -9.94
N LYS A 86 -0.61 -5.77 -10.17
CA LYS A 86 -1.31 -6.19 -11.41
C LYS A 86 -0.84 -5.41 -12.63
N ILE A 87 -0.64 -4.10 -12.48
CA ILE A 87 -0.10 -3.25 -13.55
C ILE A 87 1.32 -3.71 -13.88
N TYR A 88 2.16 -3.94 -12.86
CA TYR A 88 3.52 -4.44 -13.06
C TYR A 88 3.53 -5.78 -13.80
N ALA A 89 2.71 -6.75 -13.37
CA ALA A 89 2.61 -8.05 -14.03
C ALA A 89 2.14 -7.92 -15.49
N PHE A 90 1.18 -7.04 -15.78
CA PHE A 90 0.73 -6.78 -17.16
C PHE A 90 1.86 -6.21 -18.04
N LEU A 91 2.57 -5.19 -17.55
CA LEU A 91 3.68 -4.57 -18.30
C LEU A 91 4.81 -5.57 -18.53
N LEU A 92 5.17 -6.35 -17.51
CA LEU A 92 6.20 -7.38 -17.64
C LEU A 92 5.80 -8.45 -18.67
N SER A 93 4.56 -8.94 -18.62
CA SER A 93 4.02 -9.86 -19.62
C SER A 93 4.01 -9.26 -21.03
N ALA A 94 3.71 -7.97 -21.18
CA ALA A 94 3.74 -7.27 -22.46
C ALA A 94 5.16 -7.19 -23.04
N ILE A 95 6.17 -6.88 -22.21
CA ILE A 95 7.57 -6.85 -22.62
C ILE A 95 8.00 -8.24 -23.11
N PHE A 96 7.72 -9.30 -22.35
CA PHE A 96 8.05 -10.67 -22.75
C PHE A 96 7.25 -11.18 -23.96
N ALA A 97 6.05 -10.64 -24.22
CA ALA A 97 5.32 -10.93 -25.44
C ALA A 97 6.01 -10.36 -26.70
N LEU A 98 6.82 -9.31 -26.55
CA LEU A 98 7.57 -8.65 -27.62
C LEU A 98 8.98 -9.21 -27.83
N THR A 99 9.50 -9.99 -26.88
CA THR A 99 10.80 -10.66 -27.03
C THR A 99 10.75 -11.85 -27.99
N ALA A 100 11.85 -12.07 -28.72
CA ALA A 100 11.98 -13.16 -29.69
C ALA A 100 12.07 -14.51 -28.96
N PHE A 101 11.01 -15.30 -29.04
CA PHE A 101 10.94 -16.68 -28.55
C PHE A 101 10.60 -17.61 -29.71
N PRO A 102 10.82 -18.94 -29.59
CA PRO A 102 10.39 -19.90 -30.60
C PRO A 102 8.88 -19.71 -30.91
N PRO A 103 8.47 -19.88 -32.18
CA PRO A 103 7.16 -19.43 -32.65
C PRO A 103 6.00 -19.98 -31.81
N PHE A 104 6.07 -21.25 -31.41
CA PHE A 104 5.07 -21.90 -30.54
C PHE A 104 4.83 -21.16 -29.21
N PHE A 105 5.89 -20.83 -28.47
CA PHE A 105 5.80 -20.12 -27.19
C PHE A 105 5.42 -18.64 -27.37
N SER A 106 5.84 -18.02 -28.48
CA SER A 106 5.49 -16.63 -28.78
C SER A 106 4.00 -16.46 -29.08
N HIS A 107 3.39 -17.42 -29.78
CA HIS A 107 1.96 -17.41 -30.11
C HIS A 107 1.10 -17.78 -28.89
N LEU A 108 1.52 -18.78 -28.12
CA LEU A 108 0.83 -19.18 -26.89
C LEU A 108 0.75 -18.02 -25.89
N ARG A 109 1.85 -17.29 -25.64
CA ARG A 109 1.82 -16.11 -24.75
C ARG A 109 1.00 -14.95 -25.30
N ARG A 110 1.14 -14.59 -26.59
CA ARG A 110 0.39 -13.45 -27.16
C ARG A 110 -1.12 -13.67 -27.10
N CYS A 111 -1.59 -14.88 -27.38
CA CYS A 111 -3.01 -15.19 -27.41
C CYS A 111 -3.62 -15.44 -26.02
N SER A 112 -2.83 -15.84 -25.02
CA SER A 112 -3.34 -16.15 -23.67
C SER A 112 -3.09 -15.06 -22.64
N ASN A 113 -1.89 -14.46 -22.62
CA ASN A 113 -1.43 -13.66 -21.50
C ASN A 113 -2.10 -12.28 -21.48
N LEU A 114 -2.10 -11.59 -22.62
CA LEU A 114 -2.69 -10.24 -22.74
C LEU A 114 -4.20 -10.25 -22.43
N PRO A 115 -5.02 -11.15 -23.02
CA PRO A 115 -6.46 -11.19 -22.74
C PRO A 115 -6.78 -11.58 -21.29
N ILE A 116 -5.99 -12.46 -20.66
CA ILE A 116 -6.18 -12.87 -19.26
C ILE A 116 -5.94 -11.71 -18.29
N HIS A 117 -4.94 -10.86 -18.56
CA HIS A 117 -4.72 -9.66 -17.74
C HIS A 117 -5.87 -8.65 -17.87
N PHE A 118 -6.40 -8.43 -19.08
CA PHE A 118 -7.58 -7.58 -19.28
C PHE A 118 -8.83 -8.16 -18.61
N LEU A 119 -9.03 -9.48 -18.74
CA LEU A 119 -10.13 -10.19 -18.10
C LEU A 119 -10.06 -10.07 -16.57
N ARG A 120 -8.86 -10.16 -15.97
CA ARG A 120 -8.65 -9.97 -14.53
C ARG A 120 -8.86 -8.53 -14.07
N TYR A 121 -8.49 -7.55 -14.89
CA TYR A 121 -8.81 -6.15 -14.61
C TYR A 121 -10.32 -5.92 -14.63
N TYR A 122 -11.03 -6.46 -15.62
CA TYR A 122 -12.48 -6.40 -15.73
C TYR A 122 -13.18 -7.05 -14.52
N PHE A 123 -12.73 -8.23 -14.08
CA PHE A 123 -13.24 -8.87 -12.87
C PHE A 123 -12.96 -8.06 -11.60
N LEU A 124 -11.85 -7.33 -11.51
CA LEU A 124 -11.55 -6.43 -10.38
C LEU A 124 -12.49 -5.21 -10.33
N VAL A 125 -12.83 -4.65 -11.49
CA VAL A 125 -13.78 -3.52 -11.56
C VAL A 125 -15.18 -4.01 -11.17
N ILE A 126 -15.62 -5.16 -11.67
CA ILE A 126 -16.88 -5.78 -11.25
C ILE A 126 -16.87 -6.04 -9.74
N ASP A 127 -15.77 -6.58 -9.22
CA ASP A 127 -15.56 -6.85 -7.79
C ASP A 127 -15.66 -5.60 -6.91
N SER A 128 -15.34 -4.42 -7.44
CA SER A 128 -15.49 -3.15 -6.72
C SER A 128 -16.95 -2.66 -6.72
N LEU A 129 -17.81 -3.22 -7.57
CA LEU A 129 -19.20 -2.82 -7.77
C LEU A 129 -20.20 -3.86 -7.20
N SER A 130 -19.76 -5.08 -6.88
CA SER A 130 -20.63 -6.19 -6.49
C SER A 130 -20.46 -6.66 -5.04
N GLU A 131 -21.54 -7.16 -4.44
CA GLU A 131 -21.61 -7.68 -3.06
C GLU A 131 -20.60 -8.82 -2.77
N PRO A 132 -20.14 -8.99 -1.51
CA PRO A 132 -19.08 -9.95 -1.12
C PRO A 132 -19.42 -11.44 -1.34
N SER A 133 -20.65 -11.78 -1.72
CA SER A 133 -21.13 -13.15 -1.99
C SER A 133 -20.53 -13.80 -3.23
N LEU A 134 -19.74 -13.04 -3.98
CA LEU A 134 -19.24 -13.37 -5.31
C LEU A 134 -17.76 -13.84 -5.34
N CYS A 135 -17.21 -14.21 -4.17
CA CYS A 135 -15.84 -14.72 -4.01
C CYS A 135 -15.45 -15.92 -4.90
N LEU A 136 -16.42 -16.71 -5.37
CA LEU A 136 -16.14 -17.94 -6.14
C LEU A 136 -15.54 -17.66 -7.53
N TYR A 137 -15.85 -16.53 -8.17
CA TYR A 137 -15.23 -16.16 -9.46
C TYR A 137 -13.87 -15.47 -9.30
N ARG A 138 -13.55 -14.97 -8.09
CA ARG A 138 -12.34 -14.19 -7.80
C ARG A 138 -11.07 -15.04 -7.78
N LEU A 139 -11.18 -16.28 -7.28
CA LEU A 139 -10.08 -17.24 -7.17
C LEU A 139 -9.52 -17.74 -8.53
N PRO A 140 -10.33 -18.22 -9.48
CA PRO A 140 -9.80 -18.78 -10.73
C PRO A 140 -9.06 -17.76 -11.60
N GLY A 141 -9.52 -16.50 -11.65
CA GLY A 141 -8.84 -15.43 -12.39
C GLY A 141 -7.47 -15.07 -11.81
N GLY A 142 -7.35 -15.08 -10.48
CA GLY A 142 -6.08 -14.92 -9.76
C GLY A 142 -5.10 -16.04 -10.08
N VAL A 143 -5.51 -17.29 -9.83
CA VAL A 143 -4.69 -18.49 -10.06
C VAL A 143 -4.20 -18.58 -11.51
N ALA A 144 -5.07 -18.30 -12.48
CA ALA A 144 -4.68 -18.29 -13.89
C ALA A 144 -3.57 -17.26 -14.15
N THR A 145 -3.75 -16.02 -13.69
CA THR A 145 -2.77 -14.95 -13.92
C THR A 145 -1.43 -15.25 -13.25
N ASP A 146 -1.44 -15.76 -12.02
CA ASP A 146 -0.22 -16.08 -11.28
C ASP A 146 0.52 -17.26 -11.93
N THR A 147 -0.22 -18.24 -12.46
CA THR A 147 0.35 -19.36 -13.23
C THR A 147 1.01 -18.89 -14.52
N PHE A 148 0.36 -17.99 -15.28
CA PHE A 148 0.93 -17.44 -16.52
C PHE A 148 2.15 -16.55 -16.25
N PHE A 149 2.13 -15.80 -15.16
CA PHE A 149 3.28 -15.02 -14.72
C PHE A 149 4.46 -15.92 -14.35
N ALA A 150 4.22 -17.01 -13.62
CA ALA A 150 5.23 -18.01 -13.31
C ALA A 150 5.82 -18.65 -14.58
N ILE A 151 4.98 -19.05 -15.54
CA ILE A 151 5.45 -19.58 -16.85
C ILE A 151 6.33 -18.55 -17.57
N THR A 152 5.98 -17.27 -17.50
CA THR A 152 6.77 -16.20 -18.15
C THR A 152 8.14 -16.05 -17.50
N ILE A 153 8.22 -16.07 -16.16
CA ILE A 153 9.49 -15.99 -15.42
C ILE A 153 10.34 -17.24 -15.67
N PHE A 154 9.80 -18.44 -15.39
CA PHE A 154 10.56 -19.68 -15.52
C PHE A 154 10.93 -20.00 -16.96
N GLY A 155 10.05 -19.69 -17.92
CA GLY A 155 10.35 -19.82 -19.34
C GLY A 155 11.50 -18.89 -19.78
N SER A 156 11.54 -17.67 -19.26
CA SER A 156 12.63 -16.74 -19.55
C SER A 156 13.94 -17.13 -18.86
N LEU A 157 13.86 -17.63 -17.62
CA LEU A 157 15.02 -18.16 -16.89
C LEU A 157 15.63 -19.38 -17.58
N TYR A 158 14.80 -20.32 -18.04
CA TYR A 158 15.24 -21.50 -18.78
C TYR A 158 16.01 -21.11 -20.07
N ASP A 159 15.47 -20.17 -20.82
CA ASP A 159 16.11 -19.63 -22.03
C ASP A 159 17.45 -18.96 -21.71
N SER A 160 17.50 -18.14 -20.66
CA SER A 160 18.72 -17.41 -20.26
C SER A 160 19.81 -18.25 -19.61
N GLY A 161 19.46 -19.38 -18.96
CA GLY A 161 20.37 -20.21 -18.16
C GLY A 161 20.80 -21.52 -18.82
N PHE A 162 20.01 -22.04 -19.75
CA PHE A 162 20.24 -23.34 -20.40
C PHE A 162 20.07 -23.30 -21.93
N GLY A 163 19.80 -22.13 -22.53
CA GLY A 163 19.72 -21.92 -23.97
C GLY A 163 21.09 -21.76 -24.64
N LEU A 164 21.91 -22.81 -24.58
CA LEU A 164 22.97 -23.14 -25.55
C LEU A 164 22.77 -24.58 -26.00
#